data_AF-A0A2G2ZL64-F1
#
_entry.id   AF-A0A2G2ZL64-F1
#
_cell.length_a   1.000
_cell.length_b   1.000
_cell.length_c   1.000
_cell.angle_alpha   90.00
_cell.angle_beta   90.00
_cell.angle_gamma   90.00
#
_symmetry.space_group_name_H-M   'P 1'
#
loop_
_entity.id
_entity.type
_entity.pdbx_description
1 polymer ?
#
loop_
_entity_poly.entity_id
_entity_poly.type
_entity_poly.pdbx_seq_one_letter_code
_entity_poly.pdbx_strand_id
1 'polypeptide(L)'
;MAEKEYSPVYKASRIDSESGEEVVDRISELPVHVIHQMLSKLHQKQAARTSVLSKKWYYCWTSRPNLVFDLLQHMPLEKFVEFVDQSIQPHLEQNLRIEEFNLKYHDAGGYASSHIDRWIDLAVKHNVRVLKIDTLNNSGSEKPPYRSLPDVIYGAENLTTLMLSKYKFEITSSTSTSFCFLKDLYLSYVHISQSQLQKVLDECPFIANLSLCDCKGISKLHVFGGLVHLKSLFVASCELDNVIVRVSNLTKLTIIQGRELESVEIQAPSLLDFTFSGDKLPSMDPSSLESARLQFNLYRVLVIHNFGDVDSVWCTKLQHFLRKFDYSKVSLSGVFYLIYFIGNGLSI
;
A
#
# COMPACT_ATOMS: atom_id res chain seq x y z
N MET A 1 -46.01 -2.83 -45.74
CA MET A 1 -46.03 -4.23 -45.27
C MET A 1 -45.40 -4.24 -43.88
N ALA A 2 -46.27 -4.27 -42.86
CA ALA A 2 -46.05 -4.46 -41.41
C ALA A 2 -44.84 -3.79 -40.72
N GLU A 3 -45.12 -2.65 -40.09
CA GLU A 3 -44.45 -2.18 -38.87
C GLU A 3 -44.60 -3.23 -37.77
N LYS A 4 -43.49 -3.61 -37.11
CA LYS A 4 -43.55 -4.37 -35.86
C LYS A 4 -43.78 -3.38 -34.72
N GLU A 5 -45.01 -3.36 -34.21
CA GLU A 5 -45.41 -2.67 -33.01
C GLU A 5 -44.48 -3.03 -31.83
N TYR A 6 -43.87 -2.00 -31.25
CA TYR A 6 -43.17 -2.06 -29.99
C TYR A 6 -44.22 -2.21 -28.88
N SER A 7 -44.31 -3.39 -28.28
CA SER A 7 -45.15 -3.62 -27.10
C SER A 7 -44.54 -2.88 -25.90
N PRO A 8 -45.30 -2.03 -25.18
CA PRO A 8 -44.79 -1.39 -23.98
C PRO A 8 -44.71 -2.42 -22.86
N VAL A 9 -43.50 -2.62 -22.32
CA VAL A 9 -43.29 -3.34 -21.08
C VAL A 9 -44.05 -2.59 -19.98
N TYR A 10 -45.16 -3.16 -19.52
CA TYR A 10 -45.94 -2.63 -18.40
C TYR A 10 -45.02 -2.44 -17.19
N LYS A 11 -44.78 -1.19 -16.79
CA LYS A 11 -44.20 -0.86 -15.48
C LYS A 11 -45.19 -1.35 -14.42
N ALA A 12 -44.78 -2.28 -13.57
CA ALA A 12 -45.57 -2.65 -12.41
C ALA A 12 -45.54 -1.49 -11.40
N SER A 13 -46.57 -0.65 -11.40
CA SER A 13 -46.81 0.39 -10.40
C SER A 13 -47.21 -0.27 -9.07
N ARG A 14 -46.46 0.00 -8.00
CA ARG A 14 -46.93 -0.33 -6.64
C ARG A 14 -47.88 0.78 -6.20
N ILE A 15 -49.15 0.45 -6.08
CA ILE A 15 -50.18 1.35 -5.52
C ILE A 15 -50.15 1.17 -4.01
N ASP A 16 -49.99 2.28 -3.28
CA ASP A 16 -50.04 2.27 -1.83
C ASP A 16 -51.50 2.04 -1.37
N SER A 17 -51.73 1.00 -0.59
CA SER A 17 -53.08 0.51 -0.26
C SER A 17 -53.90 1.44 0.63
N GLU A 18 -53.28 2.51 1.17
CA GLU A 18 -53.93 3.46 2.07
C GLU A 18 -54.17 4.86 1.45
N SER A 19 -53.46 5.25 0.39
CA SER A 19 -53.48 6.63 -0.14
C SER A 19 -53.91 6.74 -1.61
N GLY A 20 -53.87 5.66 -2.39
CA GLY A 20 -54.20 5.69 -3.83
C GLY A 20 -53.20 6.47 -4.69
N GLU A 21 -52.09 6.95 -4.13
CA GLU A 21 -51.02 7.63 -4.86
C GLU A 21 -50.07 6.60 -5.50
N GLU A 22 -49.68 6.84 -6.76
CA GLU A 22 -48.62 6.06 -7.40
C GLU A 22 -47.30 6.29 -6.67
N VAL A 23 -46.76 5.23 -6.06
CA VAL A 23 -45.39 5.27 -5.52
C VAL A 23 -44.43 5.26 -6.71
N VAL A 24 -43.97 6.45 -7.13
CA VAL A 24 -42.99 6.60 -8.21
C VAL A 24 -41.68 5.96 -7.78
N ASP A 25 -41.26 4.90 -8.48
CA ASP A 25 -39.96 4.25 -8.27
C ASP A 25 -38.83 5.11 -8.86
N ARG A 26 -38.42 6.11 -8.08
CA ARG A 26 -37.34 7.04 -8.43
C ARG A 26 -35.97 6.35 -8.46
N ILE A 27 -35.80 5.19 -7.82
CA ILE A 27 -34.52 4.48 -7.74
C ILE A 27 -34.23 3.74 -9.04
N SER A 28 -35.25 3.15 -9.67
CA SER A 28 -35.10 2.51 -10.98
C SER A 28 -34.86 3.51 -12.13
N GLU A 29 -35.29 4.77 -11.96
CA GLU A 29 -35.13 5.82 -12.96
C GLU A 29 -33.74 6.49 -12.98
N LEU A 30 -32.91 6.26 -11.95
CA LEU A 30 -31.57 6.84 -11.87
C LEU A 30 -30.71 6.49 -13.10
N PRO A 31 -30.00 7.45 -13.71
CA PRO A 31 -29.08 7.18 -14.82
C PRO A 31 -27.98 6.18 -14.45
N VAL A 32 -27.50 5.39 -15.43
CA VAL A 32 -26.46 4.36 -15.23
C VAL A 32 -25.20 4.92 -14.56
N HIS A 33 -24.74 6.10 -14.98
CA HIS A 33 -23.56 6.73 -14.40
C HIS A 33 -23.74 7.08 -12.90
N VAL A 34 -24.95 7.48 -12.48
CA VAL A 34 -25.26 7.76 -11.07
C VAL A 34 -25.24 6.47 -10.27
N ILE A 35 -25.84 5.39 -10.80
CA ILE A 35 -25.82 4.07 -10.14
C ILE A 35 -24.37 3.61 -9.96
N HIS A 36 -23.52 3.71 -11.00
CA HIS A 36 -22.09 3.37 -10.86
C HIS A 36 -21.37 4.21 -9.79
N GLN A 37 -21.63 5.51 -9.71
CA GLN A 37 -21.06 6.38 -8.68
C GLN A 37 -21.54 6.02 -7.26
N MET A 38 -22.78 5.54 -7.12
CA MET A 38 -23.28 5.02 -5.85
C MET A 38 -22.61 3.69 -5.51
N LEU A 39 -22.58 2.73 -6.44
CA LEU A 39 -21.98 1.41 -6.25
C LEU A 39 -20.48 1.50 -5.96
N SER A 40 -19.75 2.43 -6.59
CA SER A 40 -18.31 2.61 -6.35
C SER A 40 -17.99 2.99 -4.90
N LYS A 41 -18.91 3.70 -4.22
CA LYS A 41 -18.79 4.09 -2.82
C LYS A 41 -19.17 3.00 -1.82
N LEU A 42 -19.81 1.91 -2.27
CA LEU A 42 -20.24 0.81 -1.41
C LEU A 42 -19.16 -0.28 -1.30
N HIS A 43 -19.12 -0.98 -0.17
CA HIS A 43 -18.33 -2.22 -0.09
C HIS A 43 -18.88 -3.27 -1.06
N GLN A 44 -18.00 -4.15 -1.57
CA GLN A 44 -18.34 -5.18 -2.57
C GLN A 44 -19.61 -5.96 -2.21
N LYS A 45 -19.74 -6.42 -0.96
CA LYS A 45 -20.94 -7.15 -0.50
C LYS A 45 -22.22 -6.29 -0.49
N GLN A 46 -22.11 -5.00 -0.16
CA GLN A 46 -23.25 -4.08 -0.15
C GLN A 46 -23.70 -3.77 -1.58
N ALA A 47 -22.75 -3.46 -2.47
CA ALA A 47 -23.02 -3.24 -3.88
C ALA A 47 -23.67 -4.48 -4.53
N ALA A 48 -23.18 -5.69 -4.24
CA ALA A 48 -23.81 -6.93 -4.69
C ALA A 48 -25.28 -7.05 -4.27
N ARG A 49 -25.61 -6.69 -3.02
CA ARG A 49 -26.99 -6.76 -2.51
C ARG A 49 -27.94 -5.82 -3.24
N THR A 50 -27.45 -4.71 -3.80
CA THR A 50 -28.30 -3.79 -4.58
C THR A 50 -28.66 -4.33 -5.96
N SER A 51 -27.99 -5.39 -6.44
CA SER A 51 -28.26 -5.98 -7.75
C SER A 51 -29.69 -6.54 -7.89
N VAL A 52 -30.36 -6.85 -6.78
CA VAL A 52 -31.74 -7.34 -6.76
C VAL A 52 -32.79 -6.24 -6.97
N LEU A 53 -32.40 -4.96 -6.95
CA LEU A 53 -33.33 -3.83 -7.07
C LEU A 53 -33.95 -3.76 -8.47
N SER A 54 -33.16 -3.96 -9.53
CA SER A 54 -33.66 -4.11 -10.90
C SER A 54 -32.58 -4.66 -11.83
N LYS A 55 -32.96 -5.03 -13.06
CA LYS A 55 -32.02 -5.45 -14.12
C LYS A 55 -30.93 -4.41 -14.38
N LYS A 56 -31.26 -3.12 -14.25
CA LYS A 56 -30.31 -2.01 -14.44
C LYS A 56 -29.26 -1.99 -13.33
N TRP A 57 -29.67 -2.21 -12.08
CA TRP A 57 -28.75 -2.30 -10.95
C TRP A 57 -27.89 -3.55 -11.00
N TYR A 58 -28.45 -4.69 -11.43
CA TYR A 58 -27.67 -5.90 -11.72
C TYR A 58 -26.60 -5.64 -12.79
N TYR A 59 -26.97 -5.00 -13.91
CA TYR A 59 -26.02 -4.62 -14.96
C TYR A 59 -24.92 -3.68 -14.44
N CYS A 60 -25.26 -2.64 -13.68
CA CYS A 60 -24.28 -1.72 -13.12
C CYS A 60 -23.35 -2.39 -12.10
N TRP A 61 -23.85 -3.41 -11.40
CA TRP A 61 -23.07 -4.24 -10.49
C TRP A 61 -22.03 -5.07 -11.24
N THR A 62 -22.42 -5.76 -12.32
CA THR A 62 -21.49 -6.59 -13.11
C THR A 62 -20.50 -5.79 -13.93
N SER A 63 -20.78 -4.52 -14.22
CA SER A 63 -19.90 -3.58 -14.94
C SER A 63 -19.17 -2.60 -14.00
N ARG A 64 -19.15 -2.87 -12.70
CA ARG A 64 -18.49 -2.00 -11.71
C ARG A 64 -16.97 -1.96 -11.92
N PRO A 65 -16.33 -0.77 -11.97
CA PRO A 65 -14.90 -0.64 -12.27
C PRO A 65 -13.95 -1.02 -11.11
N ASN A 66 -14.46 -1.20 -9.89
CA ASN A 66 -13.67 -1.61 -8.73
C ASN A 66 -13.87 -3.11 -8.49
N LEU A 67 -12.86 -3.90 -8.83
CA LEU A 67 -12.81 -5.33 -8.63
C LEU A 67 -12.01 -5.65 -7.37
N VAL A 68 -12.72 -6.03 -6.30
CA VAL A 68 -12.11 -6.39 -5.02
C VAL A 68 -12.43 -7.85 -4.71
N PHE A 69 -11.39 -8.67 -4.71
CA PHE A 69 -11.43 -10.10 -4.46
C PHE A 69 -10.66 -10.40 -3.18
N ASP A 70 -11.34 -11.04 -2.23
CA ASP A 70 -10.76 -11.47 -0.97
C ASP A 70 -11.06 -12.95 -0.82
N LEU A 71 -10.02 -13.79 -0.91
CA LEU A 71 -10.13 -15.21 -0.59
C LEU A 71 -10.36 -15.32 0.91
N LEU A 72 -11.63 -15.26 1.29
CA LEU A 72 -12.06 -15.54 2.64
C LEU A 72 -11.68 -16.98 2.98
N GLN A 73 -11.21 -17.17 4.22
CA GLN A 73 -11.13 -18.50 4.82
C GLN A 73 -12.50 -19.18 4.59
N HIS A 74 -12.51 -20.44 4.15
CA HIS A 74 -13.67 -21.28 3.79
C HIS A 74 -14.03 -21.44 2.29
N MET A 75 -13.47 -20.68 1.34
CA MET A 75 -13.67 -20.94 -0.10
C MET A 75 -12.53 -21.80 -0.69
N PRO A 76 -12.81 -22.91 -1.40
CA PRO A 76 -11.79 -23.64 -2.17
C PRO A 76 -11.13 -22.74 -3.23
N LEU A 77 -9.83 -22.89 -3.44
CA LEU A 77 -9.06 -22.04 -4.35
C LEU A 77 -9.57 -22.11 -5.79
N GLU A 78 -9.98 -23.28 -6.25
CA GLU A 78 -10.51 -23.51 -7.60
C GLU A 78 -11.80 -22.72 -7.81
N LYS A 79 -12.71 -22.76 -6.84
CA LYS A 79 -13.97 -21.98 -6.88
C LYS A 79 -13.71 -20.48 -6.83
N PHE A 80 -12.67 -20.06 -6.10
CA PHE A 80 -12.26 -18.66 -6.08
C PHE A 80 -11.73 -18.22 -7.44
N VAL A 81 -10.89 -19.03 -8.09
CA VAL A 81 -10.40 -18.78 -9.45
C VAL A 81 -11.57 -18.65 -10.43
N GLU A 82 -12.52 -19.59 -10.41
CA GLU A 82 -13.73 -19.53 -11.24
C GLU A 82 -14.54 -18.25 -10.97
N PHE A 83 -14.70 -17.87 -9.71
CA PHE A 83 -15.41 -16.67 -9.32
C PHE A 83 -14.74 -15.38 -9.84
N VAL A 84 -13.41 -15.29 -9.74
CA VAL A 84 -12.65 -14.16 -10.27
C VAL A 84 -12.77 -14.10 -11.79
N ASP A 85 -12.65 -15.24 -12.47
CA ASP A 85 -12.79 -15.33 -13.93
C ASP A 85 -14.17 -14.88 -14.41
N GLN A 86 -15.24 -15.36 -13.78
CA GLN A 86 -16.60 -14.93 -14.08
C GLN A 86 -16.84 -13.44 -13.77
N SER A 87 -16.16 -12.90 -12.76
CA SER A 87 -16.30 -11.49 -12.38
C SER A 87 -15.58 -10.54 -13.33
N ILE A 88 -14.48 -10.99 -13.96
CA ILE A 88 -13.72 -10.19 -14.94
C ILE A 88 -14.36 -10.25 -16.33
N GLN A 89 -15.05 -11.35 -16.66
CA GLN A 89 -15.65 -11.59 -17.98
C GLN A 89 -16.48 -10.40 -18.55
N PRO A 90 -17.36 -9.72 -17.79
CA PRO A 90 -18.10 -8.57 -18.30
C PRO A 90 -17.20 -7.42 -18.77
N HIS A 91 -16.04 -7.22 -18.15
CA HIS A 91 -15.10 -6.18 -18.57
C HIS A 91 -14.38 -6.53 -19.86
N LEU A 92 -14.16 -7.82 -20.13
CA LEU A 92 -13.60 -8.30 -21.38
C LEU A 92 -14.62 -8.14 -22.51
N GLU A 93 -15.85 -8.61 -22.30
CA GLU A 93 -16.91 -8.60 -23.33
C GLU A 93 -17.33 -7.18 -23.74
N GLN A 94 -17.32 -6.24 -22.79
CA GLN A 94 -17.77 -4.87 -23.00
C GLN A 94 -16.61 -3.86 -23.10
N ASN A 95 -15.36 -4.33 -23.08
CA ASN A 95 -14.16 -3.49 -23.07
C ASN A 95 -14.21 -2.39 -21.99
N LEU A 96 -14.62 -2.75 -20.78
CA LEU A 96 -14.79 -1.80 -19.68
C LEU A 96 -13.46 -1.52 -19.00
N ARG A 97 -13.29 -0.28 -18.54
CA ARG A 97 -12.13 0.12 -17.75
C ARG A 97 -12.19 -0.53 -16.37
N ILE A 98 -11.05 -1.03 -15.91
CA ILE A 98 -10.84 -1.40 -14.51
C ILE A 98 -10.18 -0.21 -13.82
N GLU A 99 -10.80 0.33 -12.77
CA GLU A 99 -10.22 1.44 -12.00
C GLU A 99 -9.34 0.91 -10.87
N GLU A 100 -9.84 -0.10 -10.15
CA GLU A 100 -9.15 -0.79 -9.07
C GLU A 100 -9.24 -2.31 -9.26
N PHE A 101 -8.09 -2.96 -9.19
CA PHE A 101 -7.97 -4.42 -9.08
C PHE A 101 -7.26 -4.74 -7.77
N ASN A 102 -7.99 -5.32 -6.82
CA ASN A 102 -7.50 -5.67 -5.50
C ASN A 102 -7.73 -7.15 -5.25
N LEU A 103 -6.64 -7.91 -5.18
CA LEU A 103 -6.64 -9.34 -5.01
C LEU A 103 -5.92 -9.69 -3.71
N LYS A 104 -6.67 -10.24 -2.75
CA LYS A 104 -6.13 -10.89 -1.57
C LYS A 104 -6.35 -12.38 -1.68
N TYR A 105 -5.29 -13.16 -1.60
CA TYR A 105 -5.38 -14.60 -1.81
C TYR A 105 -4.37 -15.36 -0.99
N HIS A 106 -4.63 -16.66 -0.84
CA HIS A 106 -3.72 -17.62 -0.23
C HIS A 106 -3.58 -18.81 -1.17
N ASP A 107 -2.36 -19.05 -1.65
CA ASP A 107 -2.05 -20.16 -2.54
C ASP A 107 -0.74 -20.81 -2.11
N ALA A 108 -0.85 -21.84 -1.28
CA ALA A 108 0.31 -22.58 -0.78
C ALA A 108 0.95 -23.47 -1.86
N GLY A 109 0.20 -23.85 -2.89
CA GLY A 109 0.63 -24.81 -3.92
C GLY A 109 1.03 -24.17 -5.26
N GLY A 110 0.88 -22.86 -5.41
CA GLY A 110 1.16 -22.14 -6.66
C GLY A 110 0.13 -22.41 -7.78
N TYR A 111 -1.00 -23.04 -7.47
CA TYR A 111 -2.05 -23.41 -8.43
C TYR A 111 -2.61 -22.19 -9.18
N ALA A 112 -2.81 -21.08 -8.47
CA ALA A 112 -3.42 -19.87 -9.03
C ALA A 112 -2.43 -18.99 -9.79
N SER A 113 -1.14 -19.36 -9.88
CA SER A 113 -0.11 -18.50 -10.47
C SER A 113 -0.48 -18.04 -11.89
N SER A 114 -0.69 -18.96 -12.83
CA SER A 114 -1.04 -18.61 -14.21
C SER A 114 -2.33 -17.77 -14.32
N HIS A 115 -3.30 -18.01 -13.44
CA HIS A 115 -4.53 -17.22 -13.37
C HIS A 115 -4.24 -15.79 -12.92
N ILE A 116 -3.43 -15.61 -11.88
CA ILE A 116 -3.03 -14.29 -11.38
C ILE A 116 -2.26 -13.49 -12.44
N ASP A 117 -1.33 -14.13 -13.17
CA ASP A 117 -0.60 -13.44 -14.24
C ASP A 117 -1.55 -12.94 -15.32
N ARG A 118 -2.52 -13.78 -15.70
CA ARG A 118 -3.56 -13.41 -16.66
C ARG A 118 -4.44 -12.28 -16.11
N TRP A 119 -4.87 -12.32 -14.85
CA TRP A 119 -5.70 -11.26 -14.28
C TRP A 119 -4.97 -9.91 -14.21
N ILE A 120 -3.68 -9.93 -13.87
CA ILE A 120 -2.80 -8.76 -13.90
C ILE A 120 -2.72 -8.19 -15.32
N ASP A 121 -2.42 -9.02 -16.31
CA ASP A 121 -2.31 -8.62 -17.70
C ASP A 121 -3.62 -7.98 -18.20
N LEU A 122 -4.75 -8.57 -17.87
CA LEU A 122 -6.07 -8.01 -18.16
C LEU A 122 -6.30 -6.67 -17.45
N ALA A 123 -5.98 -6.56 -16.16
CA ALA A 123 -6.13 -5.32 -15.42
C ALA A 123 -5.32 -4.18 -16.05
N VAL A 124 -4.07 -4.45 -16.44
CA VAL A 124 -3.21 -3.46 -17.10
C VAL A 124 -3.76 -3.08 -18.48
N LYS A 125 -4.15 -4.04 -19.31
CA LYS A 125 -4.77 -3.80 -20.64
C LYS A 125 -6.04 -2.96 -20.54
N HIS A 126 -6.78 -3.08 -19.44
CA HIS A 126 -8.00 -2.32 -19.17
C HIS A 126 -7.76 -1.05 -18.33
N ASN A 127 -6.53 -0.50 -18.37
CA ASN A 127 -6.15 0.81 -17.79
C ASN A 127 -6.36 0.95 -16.27
N VAL A 128 -6.00 -0.10 -15.52
CA VAL A 128 -6.00 -0.08 -14.05
C VAL A 128 -5.18 1.08 -13.48
N ARG A 129 -5.75 1.74 -12.47
CA ARG A 129 -5.07 2.83 -11.74
C ARG A 129 -4.62 2.41 -10.36
N VAL A 130 -5.33 1.47 -9.74
CA VAL A 130 -5.02 0.94 -8.42
C VAL A 130 -4.88 -0.58 -8.53
N LEU A 131 -3.65 -1.08 -8.44
CA LEU A 131 -3.34 -2.50 -8.45
C LEU A 131 -2.83 -2.93 -7.08
N LYS A 132 -3.55 -3.83 -6.41
CA LYS A 132 -3.17 -4.36 -5.11
C LYS A 132 -3.19 -5.88 -5.16
N ILE A 133 -2.05 -6.51 -4.90
CA ILE A 133 -1.91 -7.96 -4.85
C ILE A 133 -1.27 -8.35 -3.53
N ASP A 134 -2.08 -8.93 -2.66
CA ASP A 134 -1.72 -9.31 -1.32
C ASP A 134 -1.80 -10.83 -1.13
N THR A 135 -0.66 -11.44 -0.88
CA THR A 135 -0.55 -12.87 -0.61
C THR A 135 -0.62 -13.10 0.90
N LEU A 136 -1.78 -13.54 1.40
CA LEU A 136 -2.05 -13.77 2.82
C LEU A 136 -1.08 -14.82 3.38
N ASN A 137 -0.45 -14.49 4.50
CA ASN A 137 0.61 -15.28 5.12
C ASN A 137 0.20 -16.73 5.44
N ASN A 138 1.01 -17.70 5.01
CA ASN A 138 1.18 -18.94 5.77
C ASN A 138 2.34 -18.71 6.75
N SER A 139 2.07 -18.85 8.04
CA SER A 139 3.06 -18.85 9.11
C SER A 139 3.90 -20.15 9.13
N GLY A 140 4.31 -20.64 7.95
CA GLY A 140 5.10 -21.85 7.78
C GLY A 140 6.59 -21.52 7.63
N SER A 141 7.44 -22.39 8.18
CA SER A 141 8.91 -22.29 8.23
C SER A 141 9.61 -22.34 6.86
N GLU A 142 8.90 -22.64 5.78
CA GLU A 142 9.43 -22.67 4.43
C GLU A 142 8.94 -21.41 3.69
N LYS A 143 9.84 -20.47 3.45
CA LYS A 143 9.56 -19.29 2.62
C LYS A 143 9.61 -19.76 1.16
N PRO A 144 8.46 -19.92 0.46
CA PRO A 144 8.51 -20.20 -0.97
C PRO A 144 9.28 -19.09 -1.69
N PRO A 145 9.96 -19.40 -2.81
CA PRO A 145 10.71 -18.41 -3.55
C PRO A 145 9.81 -17.24 -3.98
N TYR A 146 10.36 -16.03 -4.00
CA TYR A 146 9.67 -14.86 -4.53
C TYR A 146 9.21 -15.14 -5.96
N ARG A 147 7.94 -14.89 -6.23
CA ARG A 147 7.37 -15.03 -7.57
C ARG A 147 7.69 -13.78 -8.40
N SER A 148 8.08 -13.96 -9.66
CA SER A 148 8.22 -12.85 -10.60
C SER A 148 6.85 -12.33 -11.05
N LEU A 149 6.74 -11.01 -11.18
CA LEU A 149 5.55 -10.35 -11.73
C LEU A 149 5.58 -10.34 -13.27
N PRO A 150 4.42 -10.34 -13.94
CA PRO A 150 4.34 -10.06 -15.36
C PRO A 150 4.97 -8.71 -15.73
N ASP A 151 5.81 -8.69 -16.76
CA ASP A 151 6.50 -7.48 -17.23
C ASP A 151 5.55 -6.34 -17.62
N VAL A 152 4.32 -6.68 -18.03
CA VAL A 152 3.28 -5.73 -18.42
C VAL A 152 2.96 -4.71 -17.32
N ILE A 153 3.14 -5.07 -16.04
CA ILE A 153 2.91 -4.13 -14.92
C ILE A 153 3.82 -2.91 -15.03
N TYR A 154 5.09 -3.10 -15.39
CA TYR A 154 6.07 -2.01 -15.42
C TYR A 154 5.81 -1.01 -16.56
N GLY A 155 4.99 -1.40 -17.55
CA GLY A 155 4.48 -0.55 -18.62
C GLY A 155 3.11 0.08 -18.34
N ALA A 156 2.54 -0.07 -17.14
CA ALA A 156 1.21 0.46 -16.82
C ALA A 156 1.22 1.99 -16.66
N GLU A 157 0.99 2.71 -17.77
CA GLU A 157 1.06 4.18 -17.84
C GLU A 157 0.13 4.89 -16.84
N ASN A 158 -1.08 4.39 -16.64
CA ASN A 158 -2.11 5.03 -15.82
C ASN A 158 -2.07 4.63 -14.34
N LEU A 159 -1.09 3.82 -13.94
CA LEU A 159 -1.02 3.28 -12.59
C LEU A 159 -0.67 4.37 -11.58
N THR A 160 -1.54 4.56 -10.60
CA THR A 160 -1.38 5.56 -9.51
C THR A 160 -1.03 4.93 -8.17
N THR A 161 -1.45 3.68 -7.93
CA THR A 161 -1.18 2.95 -6.70
C THR A 161 -0.79 1.51 -7.03
N LEU A 162 0.36 1.07 -6.51
CA LEU A 162 0.84 -0.31 -6.59
C LEU A 162 1.09 -0.85 -5.19
N MET A 163 0.40 -1.93 -4.82
CA MET A 163 0.66 -2.69 -3.61
C MET A 163 0.99 -4.14 -3.95
N LEU A 164 2.14 -4.62 -3.50
CA LEU A 164 2.63 -5.96 -3.80
C LEU A 164 3.13 -6.66 -2.53
N SER A 165 2.74 -7.92 -2.36
CA SER A 165 3.16 -8.76 -1.25
C SER A 165 3.72 -10.09 -1.74
N LYS A 166 4.97 -10.43 -1.36
CA LYS A 166 5.68 -11.69 -1.71
C LYS A 166 6.10 -11.89 -3.16
N TYR A 167 6.45 -10.79 -3.84
CA TYR A 167 6.91 -10.82 -5.22
C TYR A 167 8.39 -10.45 -5.35
N LYS A 168 8.97 -10.82 -6.50
CA LYS A 168 10.24 -10.31 -6.99
C LYS A 168 9.93 -9.11 -7.88
N PHE A 169 10.48 -7.95 -7.52
CA PHE A 169 10.31 -6.72 -8.27
C PHE A 169 11.43 -6.60 -9.29
N GLU A 170 11.13 -6.89 -10.56
CA GLU A 170 12.10 -7.02 -11.63
C GLU A 170 11.82 -6.09 -12.78
N ILE A 171 12.38 -4.87 -12.71
CA ILE A 171 12.40 -3.99 -13.89
C ILE A 171 13.54 -4.46 -14.79
N THR A 172 13.21 -5.03 -15.95
CA THR A 172 14.20 -5.41 -16.97
C THR A 172 14.59 -4.21 -17.83
N SER A 173 15.85 -4.14 -18.30
CA SER A 173 16.35 -3.01 -19.12
C SER A 173 15.60 -2.82 -20.45
N SER A 174 14.88 -3.85 -20.92
CA SER A 174 14.00 -3.80 -22.08
C SER A 174 12.65 -3.13 -21.82
N THR A 175 12.29 -2.93 -20.55
CA THR A 175 11.06 -2.23 -20.15
C THR A 175 11.43 -0.80 -19.73
N SER A 176 10.95 0.18 -20.49
CA SER A 176 10.91 1.57 -20.00
C SER A 176 9.84 1.60 -18.93
N THR A 177 10.20 1.93 -17.68
CA THR A 177 9.15 2.03 -16.65
C THR A 177 8.27 3.21 -17.01
N SER A 178 6.99 2.93 -17.16
CA SER A 178 6.01 3.94 -17.55
C SER A 178 5.18 4.40 -16.36
N PHE A 179 5.71 4.26 -15.13
CA PHE A 179 5.09 4.67 -13.88
C PHE A 179 5.03 6.20 -13.71
N CYS A 180 4.66 6.90 -14.78
CA CYS A 180 4.60 8.34 -14.91
C CYS A 180 3.59 8.98 -13.95
N PHE A 181 2.63 8.23 -13.42
CA PHE A 181 1.61 8.73 -12.49
C PHE A 181 1.58 8.00 -11.15
N LEU A 182 2.58 7.16 -10.85
CA LEU A 182 2.63 6.40 -9.61
C LEU A 182 2.80 7.35 -8.43
N LYS A 183 1.83 7.33 -7.52
CA LYS A 183 1.78 8.15 -6.29
C LYS A 183 2.04 7.31 -5.06
N ASP A 184 1.51 6.10 -5.04
CA ASP A 184 1.57 5.25 -3.86
C ASP A 184 2.21 3.90 -4.20
N LEU A 185 3.33 3.60 -3.55
CA LEU A 185 4.05 2.35 -3.72
C LEU A 185 4.19 1.64 -2.36
N TYR A 186 3.54 0.49 -2.24
CA TYR A 186 3.55 -0.34 -1.03
C TYR A 186 4.13 -1.72 -1.36
N LEU A 187 5.33 -1.99 -0.85
CA LEU A 187 6.01 -3.26 -1.03
C LEU A 187 6.13 -3.97 0.33
N SER A 188 5.63 -5.19 0.42
CA SER A 188 5.67 -6.01 1.65
C SER A 188 6.25 -7.40 1.34
N TYR A 189 7.28 -7.84 2.07
CA TYR A 189 7.95 -9.11 1.79
C TYR A 189 8.37 -9.24 0.32
N VAL A 190 8.89 -8.17 -0.29
CA VAL A 190 9.28 -8.13 -1.70
C VAL A 190 10.80 -8.22 -1.83
N HIS A 191 11.29 -8.97 -2.82
CA HIS A 191 12.68 -8.90 -3.21
C HIS A 191 12.87 -7.85 -4.31
N ILE A 192 13.66 -6.82 -4.04
CA ILE A 192 13.97 -5.73 -4.96
C ILE A 192 15.46 -5.44 -4.85
N SER A 193 16.16 -5.34 -5.98
CA SER A 193 17.59 -4.99 -5.96
C SER A 193 17.81 -3.50 -5.73
N GLN A 194 18.99 -3.15 -5.23
CA GLN A 194 19.41 -1.75 -5.02
C GLN A 194 19.23 -0.87 -6.27
N SER A 195 19.57 -1.38 -7.45
CA SER A 195 19.46 -0.64 -8.71
C SER A 195 18.01 -0.44 -9.13
N GLN A 196 17.13 -1.43 -8.92
CA GLN A 196 15.71 -1.32 -9.22
C GLN A 196 15.01 -0.32 -8.31
N LEU A 197 15.32 -0.34 -7.01
CA LEU A 197 14.79 0.66 -6.09
C LEU A 197 15.21 2.07 -6.53
N GLN A 198 16.49 2.28 -6.84
CA GLN A 198 16.97 3.59 -7.30
C GLN A 198 16.29 4.02 -8.61
N LYS A 199 16.14 3.10 -9.57
CA LYS A 199 15.42 3.34 -10.82
C LYS A 199 13.98 3.82 -10.58
N VAL A 200 13.26 3.19 -9.66
CA VAL A 200 11.89 3.63 -9.27
C VAL A 200 11.91 5.03 -8.67
N LEU A 201 12.84 5.32 -7.76
CA LEU A 201 12.95 6.63 -7.12
C LEU A 201 13.31 7.74 -8.12
N ASP A 202 14.06 7.42 -9.17
CA ASP A 202 14.50 8.37 -10.19
C ASP A 202 13.46 8.55 -11.33
N GLU A 203 12.80 7.47 -11.76
CA GLU A 203 11.86 7.48 -12.90
C GLU A 203 10.39 7.78 -12.49
N CYS A 204 10.06 7.77 -11.19
CA CYS A 204 8.69 8.00 -10.68
C CYS A 204 8.59 9.29 -9.83
N PRO A 205 8.58 10.49 -10.43
CA PRO A 205 8.69 11.75 -9.69
C PRO A 205 7.46 12.10 -8.83
N PHE A 206 6.30 11.47 -9.09
CA PHE A 206 5.04 11.77 -8.40
C PHE A 206 4.78 10.92 -7.15
N ILE A 207 5.73 10.06 -6.75
CA ILE A 207 5.57 9.25 -5.54
C ILE A 207 5.36 10.18 -4.33
N ALA A 208 4.19 10.05 -3.72
CA ALA A 208 3.78 10.75 -2.51
C ALA A 208 3.90 9.85 -1.27
N ASN A 209 3.67 8.56 -1.43
CA ASN A 209 3.72 7.58 -0.34
C ASN A 209 4.58 6.39 -0.77
N LEU A 210 5.69 6.17 -0.07
CA LEU A 210 6.56 5.02 -0.26
C LEU A 210 6.59 4.18 1.02
N SER A 211 6.26 2.89 0.90
CA SER A 211 6.29 1.94 2.01
C SER A 211 7.05 0.69 1.63
N LEU A 212 8.10 0.39 2.38
CA LEU A 212 8.91 -0.82 2.26
C LEU A 212 8.82 -1.59 3.59
N CYS A 213 8.20 -2.77 3.58
CA CYS A 213 8.09 -3.64 4.76
C CYS A 213 8.69 -5.00 4.46
N ASP A 214 9.64 -5.47 5.27
CA ASP A 214 10.27 -6.78 5.11
C ASP A 214 10.89 -7.02 3.71
N CYS A 215 11.28 -5.95 3.00
CA CYS A 215 11.91 -6.04 1.69
C CYS A 215 13.36 -6.56 1.78
N LYS A 216 13.75 -7.41 0.82
CA LYS A 216 15.10 -7.99 0.69
C LYS A 216 15.78 -7.52 -0.60
N GLY A 217 17.10 -7.60 -0.66
CA GLY A 217 17.89 -7.21 -1.84
C GLY A 217 18.35 -5.74 -1.86
N ILE A 218 18.00 -4.98 -0.82
CA ILE A 218 18.43 -3.61 -0.58
C ILE A 218 19.27 -3.56 0.69
N SER A 219 20.40 -2.85 0.62
CA SER A 219 21.25 -2.56 1.77
C SER A 219 21.40 -1.06 2.02
N LYS A 220 21.04 -0.21 1.05
CA LYS A 220 21.11 1.24 1.19
C LYS A 220 19.78 1.85 0.77
N LEU A 221 19.29 2.80 1.56
CA LEU A 221 18.13 3.60 1.18
C LEU A 221 18.58 5.04 1.01
N HIS A 222 18.68 5.48 -0.24
CA HIS A 222 19.04 6.85 -0.59
C HIS A 222 17.85 7.52 -1.26
N VAL A 223 17.25 8.49 -0.58
CA VAL A 223 16.12 9.26 -1.07
C VAL A 223 16.57 10.71 -1.18
N PHE A 224 16.76 11.19 -2.40
CA PHE A 224 17.25 12.54 -2.68
C PHE A 224 16.14 13.45 -3.24
N GLY A 225 16.45 14.74 -3.38
CA GLY A 225 15.50 15.82 -3.66
C GLY A 225 14.71 15.74 -4.97
N GLY A 226 14.93 14.73 -5.82
CA GLY A 226 14.11 14.49 -7.02
C GLY A 226 12.65 14.17 -6.72
N LEU A 227 12.38 13.59 -5.55
CA LEU A 227 11.02 13.20 -5.13
C LEU A 227 10.29 14.35 -4.43
N VAL A 228 9.99 15.40 -5.19
CA VAL A 228 9.35 16.62 -4.69
C VAL A 228 7.93 16.40 -4.15
N HIS A 229 7.26 15.31 -4.53
CA HIS A 229 5.91 15.01 -4.06
C HIS A 229 5.87 14.09 -2.83
N LEU A 230 7.01 13.57 -2.38
CA LEU A 230 7.08 12.59 -1.29
C LEU A 230 6.65 13.22 0.05
N LYS A 231 5.54 12.73 0.59
CA LYS A 231 4.95 13.16 1.88
C LYS A 231 5.16 12.15 2.99
N SER A 232 5.13 10.86 2.66
CA SER A 232 5.25 9.77 3.63
C SER A 232 6.26 8.73 3.16
N LEU A 233 7.22 8.40 4.04
CA LEU A 233 8.18 7.32 3.85
C LEU A 233 8.09 6.36 5.05
N PHE A 234 7.74 5.12 4.77
CA PHE A 234 7.68 4.04 5.76
C PHE A 234 8.65 2.93 5.38
N VAL A 235 9.52 2.55 6.31
CA VAL A 235 10.51 1.50 6.12
C VAL A 235 10.53 0.65 7.38
N ALA A 236 10.21 -0.63 7.27
CA ALA A 236 10.20 -1.55 8.39
C ALA A 236 10.83 -2.90 8.03
N SER A 237 11.63 -3.46 8.94
CA SER A 237 12.16 -4.83 8.84
C SER A 237 12.97 -5.13 7.57
N CYS A 238 13.55 -4.11 6.93
CA CYS A 238 14.45 -4.28 5.79
C CYS A 238 15.88 -4.60 6.26
N GLU A 239 16.72 -5.16 5.39
CA GLU A 239 18.14 -5.44 5.72
C GLU A 239 19.04 -4.26 5.32
N LEU A 240 18.71 -3.06 5.80
CA LEU A 240 19.45 -1.84 5.47
C LEU A 240 20.67 -1.66 6.39
N ASP A 241 21.79 -1.28 5.79
CA ASP A 241 23.01 -0.85 6.47
C ASP A 241 23.07 0.69 6.55
N ASN A 242 22.60 1.40 5.51
CA ASN A 242 22.67 2.86 5.43
C ASN A 242 21.34 3.49 5.00
N VAL A 243 20.95 4.59 5.65
CA VAL A 243 19.75 5.36 5.32
C VAL A 243 20.09 6.83 5.18
N ILE A 244 19.89 7.39 3.98
CA ILE A 244 20.06 8.82 3.69
C ILE A 244 18.78 9.35 3.09
N VAL A 245 18.14 10.30 3.78
CA VAL A 245 16.89 10.93 3.35
C VAL A 245 17.12 12.44 3.27
N ARG A 246 17.14 13.00 2.05
CA ARG A 246 17.34 14.43 1.78
C ARG A 246 16.23 14.95 0.87
N VAL A 247 15.10 15.31 1.47
CA VAL A 247 13.88 15.72 0.76
C VAL A 247 13.14 16.81 1.55
N SER A 248 12.70 17.86 0.87
CA SER A 248 12.13 19.03 1.54
C SER A 248 10.66 18.88 1.94
N ASN A 249 9.88 18.05 1.25
CA ASN A 249 8.42 17.98 1.38
C ASN A 249 7.91 16.79 2.21
N LEU A 250 8.83 16.00 2.78
CA LEU A 250 8.50 14.84 3.59
C LEU A 250 7.90 15.27 4.93
N THR A 251 6.64 14.89 5.17
CA THR A 251 5.89 15.22 6.39
C THR A 251 5.90 14.10 7.43
N LYS A 252 6.01 12.85 6.98
CA LYS A 252 6.00 11.66 7.83
C LYS A 252 7.12 10.70 7.45
N LEU A 253 7.91 10.30 8.45
CA LEU A 253 8.99 9.34 8.29
C LEU A 253 8.89 8.27 9.38
N THR A 254 8.87 7.01 8.97
CA THR A 254 8.91 5.86 9.88
C THR A 254 10.02 4.93 9.45
N ILE A 255 10.98 4.67 10.34
CA ILE A 255 12.09 3.75 10.14
C ILE A 255 12.10 2.77 11.31
N ILE A 256 11.81 1.50 11.05
CA ILE A 256 11.79 0.43 12.05
C ILE A 256 12.77 -0.66 11.59
N GLN A 257 13.93 -0.74 12.22
CA GLN A 257 15.00 -1.66 11.85
C GLN A 257 15.30 -2.65 12.97
N GLY A 258 15.47 -3.92 12.58
CA GLY A 258 15.85 -5.02 13.45
C GLY A 258 17.33 -5.40 13.37
N ARG A 259 18.10 -4.78 12.46
CA ARG A 259 19.54 -4.98 12.24
C ARG A 259 20.30 -3.67 12.50
N GLU A 260 21.61 -3.80 12.69
CA GLU A 260 22.52 -2.68 12.89
C GLU A 260 22.64 -1.79 11.67
N LEU A 261 22.38 -0.51 11.88
CA LEU A 261 22.58 0.55 10.89
C LEU A 261 23.97 1.17 11.08
N GLU A 262 24.74 1.24 10.00
CA GLU A 262 26.02 1.95 9.98
C GLU A 262 25.80 3.45 10.14
N SER A 263 24.86 4.01 9.35
CA SER A 263 24.52 5.43 9.35
C SER A 263 23.05 5.71 9.04
N VAL A 264 22.53 6.77 9.65
CA VAL A 264 21.19 7.32 9.38
C VAL A 264 21.30 8.84 9.31
N GLU A 265 21.14 9.40 8.11
CA GLU A 265 21.17 10.84 7.86
C GLU A 265 19.82 11.30 7.32
N ILE A 266 19.21 12.28 8.00
CA ILE A 266 17.90 12.81 7.64
C ILE A 266 17.99 14.33 7.55
N GLN A 267 17.77 14.85 6.35
CA GLN A 267 17.61 16.26 6.03
C GLN A 267 16.21 16.43 5.42
N ALA A 268 15.23 16.63 6.30
CA ALA A 268 13.83 16.79 5.94
C ALA A 268 13.21 17.95 6.76
N PRO A 269 13.36 19.21 6.29
CA PRO A 269 12.97 20.39 7.06
C PRO A 269 11.45 20.54 7.29
N SER A 270 10.61 19.84 6.54
CA SER A 270 9.15 19.86 6.72
C SER A 270 8.62 18.62 7.45
N LEU A 271 9.50 17.87 8.14
CA LEU A 271 9.12 16.64 8.82
C LEU A 271 8.34 16.96 10.09
N LEU A 272 7.12 16.43 10.19
CA LEU A 272 6.19 16.67 11.31
C LEU A 272 6.05 15.44 12.21
N ASP A 273 5.94 14.23 11.62
CA ASP A 273 5.78 12.96 12.34
C ASP A 273 6.98 12.04 12.08
N PHE A 274 7.73 11.72 13.13
CA PHE A 274 8.92 10.88 13.04
C PHE A 274 8.83 9.66 13.97
N THR A 275 8.85 8.46 13.41
CA THR A 275 8.99 7.22 14.18
C THR A 275 10.31 6.54 13.84
N PHE A 276 11.13 6.27 14.86
CA PHE A 276 12.38 5.56 14.71
C PHE A 276 12.47 4.40 15.70
N SER A 277 12.80 3.22 15.18
CA SER A 277 13.19 2.07 15.97
C SER A 277 14.48 1.49 15.40
N GLY A 278 15.56 1.46 16.18
CA GLY A 278 16.87 0.98 15.73
C GLY A 278 17.93 1.04 16.82
N ASP A 279 19.19 0.81 16.48
CA ASP A 279 20.33 0.89 17.41
C ASP A 279 21.22 2.12 17.18
N LYS A 280 21.22 2.68 15.97
CA LYS A 280 21.96 3.90 15.63
C LYS A 280 21.16 5.17 15.90
N LEU A 281 21.81 6.21 16.42
CA LEU A 281 21.21 7.55 16.52
C LEU A 281 21.11 8.20 15.14
N PRO A 282 19.92 8.66 14.72
CA PRO A 282 19.78 9.41 13.47
C PRO A 282 20.41 10.79 13.58
N SER A 283 21.15 11.19 12.55
CA SER A 283 21.62 12.56 12.37
C SER A 283 20.52 13.37 11.69
N MET A 284 19.86 14.24 12.46
CA MET A 284 18.78 15.10 11.96
C MET A 284 18.64 16.39 12.76
N ASP A 285 17.95 17.37 12.18
CA ASP A 285 17.39 18.51 12.88
C ASP A 285 15.91 18.25 13.21
N PRO A 286 15.51 18.16 14.49
CA PRO A 286 14.14 17.91 14.90
C PRO A 286 13.28 19.18 15.05
N SER A 287 13.79 20.36 14.68
CA SER A 287 13.14 21.66 14.91
C SER A 287 11.70 21.78 14.36
N SER A 288 11.38 21.06 13.29
CA SER A 288 10.05 21.06 12.66
C SER A 288 9.06 20.03 13.22
N LEU A 289 9.50 19.12 14.10
CA LEU A 289 8.69 17.97 14.53
C LEU A 289 7.53 18.38 15.44
N GLU A 290 6.34 17.87 15.14
CA GLU A 290 5.14 17.96 15.97
C GLU A 290 4.89 16.69 16.78
N SER A 291 5.40 15.56 16.29
CA SER A 291 5.31 14.25 16.92
C SER A 291 6.57 13.48 16.62
N ALA A 292 7.17 12.88 17.65
CA ALA A 292 8.21 11.90 17.46
C ALA A 292 8.06 10.73 18.43
N ARG A 293 8.34 9.52 17.92
CA ARG A 293 8.42 8.27 18.68
C ARG A 293 9.78 7.63 18.43
N LEU A 294 10.58 7.52 19.48
CA LEU A 294 11.93 6.96 19.41
C LEU A 294 12.02 5.73 20.29
N GLN A 295 12.38 4.60 19.70
CA GLN A 295 12.63 3.33 20.38
C GLN A 295 14.04 2.83 20.03
N PHE A 296 14.85 2.52 21.02
CA PHE A 296 16.21 2.01 20.80
C PHE A 296 16.32 0.54 21.22
N ASN A 297 16.96 -0.29 20.40
CA ASN A 297 17.17 -1.71 20.72
C ASN A 297 18.42 -1.89 21.60
N LEU A 298 18.24 -1.72 22.90
CA LEU A 298 19.35 -1.63 23.88
C LEU A 298 20.06 -2.95 24.12
N TYR A 299 19.40 -4.10 23.95
CA TYR A 299 20.03 -5.40 24.18
C TYR A 299 21.25 -5.60 23.27
N ARG A 300 21.22 -5.08 22.03
CA ARG A 300 22.37 -5.14 21.13
C ARG A 300 23.41 -4.04 21.41
N VAL A 301 22.97 -2.81 21.67
CA VAL A 301 23.88 -1.70 22.02
C VAL A 301 24.74 -2.07 23.24
N LEU A 302 24.15 -2.73 24.25
CA LEU A 302 24.85 -3.12 25.47
C LEU A 302 25.75 -4.37 25.30
N VAL A 303 25.42 -5.28 24.38
CA VAL A 303 26.22 -6.50 24.11
C VAL A 303 27.42 -6.21 23.18
N ILE A 304 27.27 -5.32 22.19
CA ILE A 304 28.33 -5.03 21.19
C ILE A 304 29.53 -4.32 21.81
N HIS A 305 29.32 -3.58 22.91
CA HIS A 305 30.34 -2.69 23.46
C HIS A 305 30.93 -3.13 24.81
N ASN A 306 30.85 -4.43 25.13
CA ASN A 306 31.60 -5.06 26.22
C ASN A 306 31.65 -4.24 27.53
N PHE A 307 30.50 -3.96 28.16
CA PHE A 307 30.33 -3.49 29.57
C PHE A 307 31.22 -2.36 30.12
N GLY A 308 32.15 -1.78 29.36
CA GLY A 308 33.25 -0.97 29.89
C GLY A 308 33.52 0.32 29.12
N ASP A 309 33.14 0.40 27.83
CA ASP A 309 33.43 1.58 26.99
C ASP A 309 32.21 2.16 26.27
N VAL A 310 31.02 1.54 26.38
CA VAL A 310 29.79 2.11 25.78
C VAL A 310 29.17 3.25 26.57
N ASP A 311 29.52 3.39 27.84
CA ASP A 311 28.61 4.07 28.75
C ASP A 311 28.70 5.61 28.74
N SER A 312 29.79 6.23 28.26
CA SER A 312 29.87 7.69 28.25
C SER A 312 29.60 8.30 26.87
N VAL A 313 30.23 7.82 25.80
CA VAL A 313 30.21 8.51 24.50
C VAL A 313 28.86 8.36 23.80
N TRP A 314 28.30 7.15 23.76
CA TRP A 314 26.99 6.94 23.15
C TRP A 314 25.90 7.63 23.97
N CYS A 315 25.95 7.52 25.30
CA CYS A 315 25.04 8.22 26.21
C CYS A 315 25.13 9.74 26.08
N THR A 316 26.34 10.31 25.94
CA THR A 316 26.55 11.74 25.71
C THR A 316 25.99 12.16 24.35
N LYS A 317 26.19 11.34 23.30
CA LYS A 317 25.59 11.59 21.97
C LYS A 317 24.08 11.52 22.01
N LEU A 318 23.50 10.55 22.73
CA LEU A 318 22.06 10.43 22.94
C LEU A 318 21.54 11.65 23.71
N GLN A 319 22.18 12.05 24.81
CA GLN A 319 21.79 13.24 25.57
C GLN A 319 21.81 14.49 24.69
N HIS A 320 22.89 14.69 23.92
CA HIS A 320 22.99 15.81 22.99
C HIS A 320 21.91 15.77 21.90
N PHE A 321 21.61 14.58 21.37
CA PHE A 321 20.55 14.37 20.39
C PHE A 321 19.17 14.69 20.96
N LEU A 322 18.85 14.14 22.14
CA LEU A 322 17.56 14.33 22.81
C LEU A 322 17.32 15.80 23.22
N ARG A 323 18.38 16.54 23.61
CA ARG A 323 18.31 17.98 23.90
C ARG A 323 17.84 18.84 22.73
N LYS A 324 17.87 18.34 21.50
CA LYS A 324 17.39 19.06 20.33
C LYS A 324 15.86 19.07 20.22
N PHE A 325 15.15 18.19 20.95
CA PHE A 325 13.71 18.00 20.81
C PHE A 325 12.91 18.92 21.74
N ASP A 326 11.77 19.41 21.25
CA ASP A 326 10.74 20.07 22.06
C ASP A 326 9.84 19.02 22.73
N TYR A 327 10.07 18.75 24.01
CA TYR A 327 9.37 17.71 24.77
C TYR A 327 7.89 17.99 25.01
N SER A 328 7.40 19.20 24.75
CA SER A 328 5.95 19.47 24.77
C SER A 328 5.21 18.76 23.63
N LYS A 329 5.94 18.30 22.59
CA LYS A 329 5.42 17.70 21.35
C LYS A 329 5.85 16.25 21.12
N VAL A 330 6.83 15.75 21.87
CA VAL A 330 7.53 14.49 21.56
C VAL A 330 7.23 13.41 22.60
N SER A 331 6.80 12.24 22.13
CA SER A 331 6.59 11.06 22.98
C SER A 331 7.77 10.10 22.87
N LEU A 332 8.64 10.13 23.87
CA LEU A 332 9.72 9.13 23.97
C LEU A 332 9.18 7.83 24.55
N SER A 333 9.39 6.70 23.87
CA SER A 333 8.99 5.38 24.37
C SER A 333 10.13 4.38 24.24
N GLY A 334 10.64 3.87 25.36
CA GLY A 334 11.81 2.96 25.38
C GLY A 334 13.14 3.65 25.69
N VAL A 335 13.15 4.98 25.91
CA VAL A 335 14.30 5.74 26.43
C VAL A 335 14.31 5.79 27.97
N PHE A 336 13.19 5.44 28.63
CA PHE A 336 13.06 5.52 30.08
C PHE A 336 14.06 4.62 30.85
N TYR A 337 14.37 3.43 30.32
CA TYR A 337 15.38 2.55 30.93
C TYR A 337 16.80 3.18 30.87
N LEU A 338 17.09 3.99 29.86
CA LEU A 338 18.38 4.70 29.72
C LEU A 338 18.51 5.87 30.71
N ILE A 339 17.46 6.68 30.87
CA ILE A 339 17.47 7.81 31.83
C ILE A 339 17.64 7.30 33.26
N TYR A 340 17.05 6.15 33.58
CA TYR A 340 17.17 5.51 34.88
C TYR A 340 18.57 4.93 35.14
N PHE A 341 19.26 4.43 34.11
CA PHE A 341 20.62 3.86 34.24
C PHE A 341 21.77 4.89 34.17
N ILE A 342 21.60 6.01 33.45
CA ILE A 342 22.69 6.98 33.19
C ILE A 342 22.91 7.97 34.35
N GLY A 343 22.06 7.96 35.39
CA GLY A 343 22.26 8.77 36.59
C GLY A 343 21.85 10.24 36.43
N ASN A 344 20.87 10.65 37.23
CA ASN A 344 20.55 12.02 37.68
C ASN A 344 21.08 13.21 36.84
N GLY A 345 20.54 13.42 35.64
CA GLY A 345 20.83 14.63 34.86
C GLY A 345 19.71 15.13 33.93
N LEU A 346 18.59 14.41 33.82
CA LEU A 346 17.42 14.82 33.04
C LEU A 346 16.26 15.08 34.00
N SER A 347 16.12 16.32 34.46
CA SER A 347 14.79 16.83 34.79
C SER A 347 14.08 17.07 33.47
N ILE A 348 13.17 16.15 33.13
CA ILE A 348 12.21 16.29 32.02
C ILE A 348 11.22 17.40 32.37
#